data_AF-A0AAV5U1W1-F1
#
_entry.id   AF-A0AAV5U1W1-F1
#
_cell.length_a   1.000
_cell.length_b   1.000
_cell.length_c   1.000
_cell.angle_alpha   90.00
_cell.angle_beta   90.00
_cell.angle_gamma   90.00
#
_symmetry.space_group_name_H-M   'P 1'
#
loop_
_entity.id
_entity.type
_entity.pdbx_description
1 polymer ?
#
loop_
_entity_poly.entity_id
_entity_poly.type
_entity_poly.pdbx_seq_one_letter_code
_entity_poly.pdbx_strand_id
1 'polypeptide(L)'
;MLYYVITLLSQIYCNGPILKAVQDSHMFPDSKHFVDMSLKFDPVTTLRAFDALGDTVKDIAVLRLFVDTHFNPPGSELIEWYPEDWADFPSNFLRINDYHLRRWALHLHRIWRDLCRRVRDDVHKNQDLYSLLYVPHPFVIPGGRFREFYYWDSFWILKGLLFSEMYETSKGVIRNLAYMVEHHGFVPNGGRVYYLIRSQPPLLTPMVYDYYMGTGDLDFVLEVLPILEKEYQFWVGQRASPFLDEDGNEKFPFFRYRATIKTPRPESYREDMELVREIGNETEREMVWSQIASAAETGWDFSTRWFSQEGHDRHDMKSIRTWSVVPVDLNAFMCVNARIIASLFEISGDFNKVLLYQSRYEKAKRQMREMHWNETDGVWYDYDIERKMHSNTYYVSNALPLYAKCYDDEDDTTPHRVYQYMEREGVLNFTKGLPTSLAMGSEQQWDKDNAWPPMIHMVRWG
;
A
#
# COMPACT_ATOMS: atom_id res chain seq x y z
N MET A 1 -23.68 -2.35 -12.35
CA MET A 1 -23.23 -3.73 -12.59
C MET A 1 -22.07 -4.10 -11.66
N LEU A 2 -20.97 -3.33 -11.65
CA LEU A 2 -19.79 -3.56 -10.79
C LEU A 2 -20.12 -3.69 -9.28
N TYR A 3 -20.96 -2.81 -8.72
CA TYR A 3 -21.33 -2.86 -7.30
C TYR A 3 -22.08 -4.15 -6.91
N TYR A 4 -22.94 -4.67 -7.79
CA TYR A 4 -23.67 -5.93 -7.56
C TYR A 4 -22.73 -7.14 -7.58
N VAL A 5 -21.80 -7.17 -8.55
CA VAL A 5 -20.76 -8.20 -8.65
C VAL A 5 -19.88 -8.21 -7.40
N ILE A 6 -19.39 -7.05 -6.95
CA ILE A 6 -18.59 -6.93 -5.73
C ILE A 6 -19.37 -7.42 -4.50
N THR A 7 -20.67 -7.12 -4.44
CA THR A 7 -21.52 -7.54 -3.30
C THR A 7 -21.65 -9.06 -3.23
N LEU A 8 -21.82 -9.75 -4.37
CA LEU A 8 -21.88 -11.22 -4.41
C LEU A 8 -20.53 -11.85 -4.09
N LEU A 9 -19.45 -11.33 -4.69
CA LEU A 9 -18.09 -11.80 -4.40
C LEU A 9 -17.73 -11.62 -2.92
N SER A 10 -18.19 -10.54 -2.29
CA SER A 10 -17.99 -10.30 -0.86
C SER A 10 -18.61 -11.41 0.01
N GLN A 11 -19.76 -11.95 -0.37
CA GLN A 11 -20.38 -13.09 0.32
C GLN A 11 -19.61 -14.41 0.17
N ILE A 12 -18.66 -14.50 -0.75
CA ILE A 12 -17.82 -15.69 -0.92
C ILE A 12 -16.44 -15.46 -0.32
N TYR A 13 -15.81 -14.34 -0.66
CA TYR A 13 -14.40 -14.07 -0.38
C TYR A 13 -14.15 -13.09 0.75
N CYS A 14 -15.16 -12.38 1.28
CA CYS A 14 -14.94 -11.36 2.31
C CYS A 14 -15.58 -11.69 3.67
N ASN A 15 -16.88 -11.97 3.70
CA ASN A 15 -17.62 -12.05 4.97
C ASN A 15 -18.72 -13.11 5.02
N GLY A 16 -18.83 -13.98 4.01
CA GLY A 16 -19.89 -14.98 3.99
C GLY A 16 -19.47 -16.39 4.41
N PRO A 17 -20.41 -17.34 4.31
CA PRO A 17 -20.31 -18.61 5.02
C PRO A 17 -19.27 -19.57 4.43
N ILE A 18 -18.98 -19.46 3.12
CA ILE A 18 -17.96 -20.30 2.47
C ILE A 18 -16.56 -19.96 3.01
N LEU A 19 -16.20 -18.67 3.04
CA LEU A 19 -14.94 -18.22 3.63
C LEU A 19 -14.79 -18.76 5.05
N LYS A 20 -15.80 -18.53 5.89
CA LYS A 20 -15.77 -18.97 7.29
C LYS A 20 -15.54 -20.47 7.41
N ALA A 21 -16.32 -21.29 6.69
CA ALA A 21 -16.17 -22.74 6.75
C ALA A 21 -14.79 -23.22 6.30
N VAL A 22 -14.26 -22.67 5.19
CA VAL A 22 -12.94 -23.05 4.69
C VAL A 22 -11.84 -22.63 5.65
N GLN A 23 -11.89 -21.42 6.20
CA GLN A 23 -10.88 -20.93 7.14
C GLN A 23 -10.93 -21.70 8.46
N ASP A 24 -12.11 -21.87 9.07
CA ASP A 24 -12.30 -22.59 10.34
C ASP A 24 -11.89 -24.07 10.24
N SER A 25 -11.97 -24.67 9.05
CA SER A 25 -11.57 -26.08 8.82
C SER A 25 -10.05 -26.31 8.76
N HIS A 26 -9.24 -25.26 8.68
CA HIS A 26 -7.79 -25.34 8.43
C HIS A 26 -7.43 -26.19 7.18
N MET A 27 -8.30 -26.23 6.17
CA MET A 27 -8.10 -27.03 4.95
C MET A 27 -6.79 -26.68 4.22
N PHE A 28 -6.43 -25.39 4.23
CA PHE A 28 -5.21 -24.85 3.63
C PHE A 28 -4.33 -24.19 4.68
N PRO A 29 -2.99 -24.33 4.59
CA PRO A 29 -2.05 -23.80 5.57
C PRO A 29 -1.99 -22.27 5.60
N ASP A 30 -2.27 -21.59 4.48
CA ASP A 30 -2.28 -20.13 4.36
C ASP A 30 -3.71 -19.63 4.13
N SER A 31 -4.17 -18.65 4.92
CA SER A 31 -5.50 -18.07 4.76
C SER A 31 -5.68 -17.37 3.42
N LYS A 32 -4.60 -16.90 2.77
CA LYS A 32 -4.66 -16.32 1.42
C LYS A 32 -4.99 -17.35 0.35
N HIS A 33 -4.74 -18.65 0.59
CA HIS A 33 -4.90 -19.68 -0.44
C HIS A 33 -6.32 -19.73 -1.01
N PHE A 34 -7.33 -19.77 -0.14
CA PHE A 34 -8.73 -19.90 -0.57
C PHE A 34 -9.23 -18.64 -1.27
N VAL A 35 -8.89 -17.45 -0.74
CA VAL A 35 -9.38 -16.18 -1.29
C VAL A 35 -8.78 -15.84 -2.65
N ASP A 36 -7.69 -16.50 -3.05
CA ASP A 36 -7.08 -16.41 -4.38
C ASP A 36 -7.63 -17.46 -5.38
N MET A 37 -8.50 -18.36 -4.95
CA MET A 37 -9.15 -19.32 -5.85
C MET A 37 -10.22 -18.61 -6.68
N SER A 38 -10.37 -19.00 -7.95
CA SER A 38 -11.46 -18.51 -8.81
C SER A 38 -12.62 -19.49 -8.85
N LEU A 39 -13.83 -19.00 -9.10
CA LEU A 39 -15.02 -19.83 -9.21
C LEU A 39 -15.05 -20.57 -10.55
N LYS A 40 -15.58 -21.80 -10.53
CA LYS A 40 -15.93 -22.58 -11.72
C LYS A 40 -17.36 -22.31 -12.21
N PHE A 41 -18.21 -21.79 -11.32
CA PHE A 41 -19.61 -21.46 -11.57
C PHE A 41 -19.93 -20.07 -11.03
N ASP A 42 -20.99 -19.44 -11.51
CA ASP A 42 -21.38 -18.10 -11.04
C ASP A 42 -21.59 -18.05 -9.51
N PRO A 43 -21.42 -16.88 -8.86
CA PRO A 43 -21.52 -16.76 -7.41
C PRO A 43 -22.83 -17.28 -6.82
N VAL A 44 -23.95 -17.11 -7.52
CA VAL A 44 -25.28 -17.51 -7.03
C VAL A 44 -25.40 -19.03 -7.03
N THR A 45 -24.97 -19.68 -8.11
CA THR A 45 -24.92 -21.15 -8.19
C THR A 45 -24.00 -21.73 -7.12
N THR A 46 -22.81 -21.14 -6.93
CA THR A 46 -21.85 -21.61 -5.92
C THR A 46 -22.39 -21.47 -4.50
N LEU A 47 -23.00 -20.33 -4.15
CA LEU A 47 -23.62 -20.10 -2.84
C LEU A 47 -24.78 -21.08 -2.59
N ARG A 48 -25.66 -21.28 -3.58
CA ARG A 48 -26.77 -22.25 -3.45
C ARG A 48 -26.27 -23.68 -3.27
N ALA A 49 -25.22 -24.08 -3.99
CA ALA A 49 -24.61 -25.39 -3.84
C ALA A 49 -24.01 -25.58 -2.45
N PHE A 50 -23.40 -24.54 -1.89
CA PHE A 50 -22.89 -24.55 -0.51
C PHE A 50 -24.04 -24.66 0.51
N ASP A 51 -25.08 -23.85 0.37
CA ASP A 51 -26.25 -23.86 1.26
C ASP A 51 -26.93 -25.24 1.27
N ALA A 52 -26.96 -25.93 0.12
CA ALA A 52 -27.52 -27.27 -0.01
C ALA A 52 -26.74 -28.36 0.77
N LEU A 53 -25.49 -28.11 1.17
CA LEU A 53 -24.73 -29.03 2.03
C LEU A 53 -25.30 -29.06 3.46
N GLY A 54 -25.95 -27.98 3.91
CA GLY A 54 -26.44 -27.85 5.28
C GLY A 54 -25.36 -28.16 6.32
N ASP A 55 -25.70 -28.94 7.34
CA ASP A 55 -24.75 -29.31 8.41
C ASP A 55 -23.61 -30.25 7.97
N THR A 56 -23.73 -30.91 6.81
CA THR A 56 -22.70 -31.86 6.34
C THR A 56 -21.38 -31.18 6.00
N VAL A 57 -21.40 -29.85 5.79
CA VAL A 57 -20.19 -29.03 5.56
C VAL A 57 -19.17 -29.07 6.71
N LYS A 58 -19.60 -29.49 7.91
CA LYS A 58 -18.71 -29.69 9.07
C LYS A 58 -17.77 -30.88 8.88
N ASP A 59 -18.09 -31.80 7.97
CA ASP A 59 -17.17 -32.85 7.54
C ASP A 59 -16.17 -32.27 6.52
N ILE A 60 -14.89 -32.27 6.89
CA ILE A 60 -13.81 -31.73 6.05
C ILE A 60 -13.72 -32.43 4.69
N ALA A 61 -14.11 -33.70 4.57
CA ALA A 61 -14.11 -34.40 3.29
C ALA A 61 -15.20 -33.87 2.35
N VAL A 62 -16.38 -33.55 2.89
CA VAL A 62 -17.49 -32.94 2.15
C VAL A 62 -17.12 -31.52 1.72
N LEU A 63 -16.59 -30.72 2.64
CA LEU A 63 -16.15 -29.36 2.33
C LEU A 63 -15.02 -29.35 1.29
N ARG A 64 -14.05 -30.28 1.38
CA ARG A 64 -12.97 -30.40 0.39
C ARG A 64 -13.50 -30.77 -0.98
N LEU A 65 -14.41 -31.74 -1.06
CA LEU A 65 -15.07 -32.09 -2.32
C LEU A 65 -15.84 -30.90 -2.91
N PHE A 66 -16.53 -30.11 -2.07
CA PHE A 66 -17.21 -28.89 -2.51
C PHE A 66 -16.21 -27.89 -3.12
N VAL A 67 -15.12 -27.59 -2.40
CA VAL A 67 -14.08 -26.66 -2.86
C VAL A 67 -13.47 -27.14 -4.18
N ASP A 68 -13.05 -28.41 -4.25
CA ASP A 68 -12.46 -29.00 -5.45
C ASP A 68 -13.41 -28.97 -6.66
N THR A 69 -14.73 -29.08 -6.41
CA THR A 69 -15.75 -29.06 -7.46
C THR A 69 -16.06 -27.65 -7.96
N HIS A 70 -16.06 -26.64 -7.07
CA HIS A 70 -16.55 -25.28 -7.39
C HIS A 70 -15.47 -24.23 -7.58
N PHE A 71 -14.22 -24.53 -7.22
CA PHE A 71 -13.12 -23.58 -7.30
C PHE A 71 -11.96 -24.12 -8.14
N ASN A 72 -11.30 -23.23 -8.88
CA ASN A 72 -10.02 -23.50 -9.55
C ASN A 72 -8.86 -23.20 -8.61
N PRO A 73 -7.67 -23.81 -8.82
CA PRO A 73 -6.50 -23.49 -8.03
C PRO A 73 -6.11 -22.01 -8.16
N PRO A 74 -5.48 -21.42 -7.12
CA PRO A 74 -4.98 -20.06 -7.18
C PRO A 74 -4.05 -19.82 -8.35
N GLY A 75 -4.05 -18.61 -8.92
CA GLY A 75 -3.16 -18.20 -10.00
C GLY A 75 -3.58 -18.62 -11.41
N SER A 76 -4.71 -19.31 -11.56
CA SER A 76 -5.31 -19.64 -12.86
C SER A 76 -5.76 -18.42 -13.69
N GLU A 77 -5.73 -17.24 -13.09
CA GLU A 77 -6.23 -15.95 -13.59
C GLU A 77 -5.18 -15.18 -14.42
N LEU A 78 -3.91 -15.58 -14.30
CA LEU A 78 -2.76 -14.88 -14.87
C LEU A 78 -2.09 -15.74 -15.93
N ILE A 79 -1.52 -15.08 -16.91
CA ILE A 79 -0.61 -15.69 -17.88
C ILE A 79 0.76 -15.02 -17.77
N GLU A 80 1.81 -15.79 -18.02
CA GLU A 80 3.16 -15.25 -18.21
C GLU A 80 3.16 -14.26 -19.38
N TRP A 81 3.89 -13.17 -19.21
CA TRP A 81 4.02 -12.15 -20.25
C TRP A 81 5.50 -11.82 -20.45
N TYR A 82 5.92 -11.75 -21.71
CA TYR A 82 7.27 -11.35 -22.07
C TYR A 82 7.20 -9.91 -22.60
N PRO A 83 7.69 -8.91 -21.85
CA PRO A 83 7.63 -7.52 -22.26
C PRO A 83 8.46 -7.27 -23.52
N GLU A 84 7.85 -6.63 -24.52
CA GLU A 84 8.45 -6.39 -25.85
C GLU A 84 9.58 -5.35 -25.80
N ASP A 85 9.52 -4.42 -24.85
CA ASP A 85 10.50 -3.37 -24.63
C ASP A 85 11.67 -3.81 -23.72
N TRP A 86 11.75 -5.09 -23.35
CA TRP A 86 12.88 -5.65 -22.63
C TRP A 86 14.05 -5.91 -23.58
N ALA A 87 15.23 -5.39 -23.23
CA ALA A 87 16.48 -5.58 -23.99
C ALA A 87 17.55 -6.21 -23.10
N ASP A 88 18.33 -7.18 -23.61
CA ASP A 88 19.34 -7.89 -22.81
C ASP A 88 20.37 -6.98 -22.12
N PHE A 89 20.68 -5.84 -22.73
CA PHE A 89 21.68 -4.89 -22.26
C PHE A 89 21.20 -3.44 -22.44
N PRO A 90 20.33 -2.93 -21.55
CA PRO A 90 19.87 -1.55 -21.62
C PRO A 90 21.03 -0.59 -21.36
N SER A 91 21.04 0.55 -22.05
CA SER A 91 22.20 1.46 -22.09
C SER A 91 22.47 2.11 -20.72
N ASN A 92 21.42 2.36 -19.94
CA ASN A 92 21.47 2.88 -18.58
C ASN A 92 22.37 2.07 -17.62
N PHE A 93 22.54 0.76 -17.84
CA PHE A 93 23.43 -0.05 -16.99
C PHE A 93 24.91 0.32 -17.14
N LEU A 94 25.30 0.99 -18.23
CA LEU A 94 26.66 1.54 -18.39
C LEU A 94 26.98 2.62 -17.37
N ARG A 95 25.97 3.26 -16.75
CA ARG A 95 26.12 4.25 -15.67
C ARG A 95 26.64 3.62 -14.36
N ILE A 96 26.51 2.30 -14.21
CA ILE A 96 27.05 1.57 -13.05
C ILE A 96 28.53 1.30 -13.32
N ASN A 97 29.41 2.14 -12.77
CA ASN A 97 30.85 2.08 -13.06
C ASN A 97 31.51 0.76 -12.61
N ASP A 98 31.10 0.22 -11.46
CA ASP A 98 31.65 -1.03 -10.96
C ASP A 98 31.15 -2.23 -11.79
N TYR A 99 32.11 -3.00 -12.33
CA TYR A 99 31.83 -4.14 -13.20
C TYR A 99 31.01 -5.24 -12.51
N HIS A 100 31.32 -5.55 -11.24
CA HIS A 100 30.64 -6.61 -10.50
C HIS A 100 29.20 -6.20 -10.15
N LEU A 101 28.99 -4.96 -9.73
CA LEU A 101 27.66 -4.41 -9.48
C LEU A 101 26.85 -4.31 -10.78
N ARG A 102 27.46 -3.90 -11.90
CA ARG A 102 26.79 -3.87 -13.21
C ARG A 102 26.33 -5.26 -13.63
N ARG A 103 27.20 -6.26 -13.50
CA ARG A 103 26.88 -7.66 -13.82
C ARG A 103 25.76 -8.20 -12.92
N TRP A 104 25.79 -7.88 -11.63
CA TRP A 104 24.73 -8.24 -10.70
C TRP A 104 23.40 -7.54 -11.04
N ALA A 105 23.43 -6.26 -11.36
CA ALA A 105 22.24 -5.51 -11.75
C ALA A 105 21.63 -6.04 -13.07
N LEU A 106 22.46 -6.45 -14.04
CA LEU A 106 21.99 -7.12 -15.27
C LEU A 106 21.39 -8.50 -14.98
N HIS A 107 21.82 -9.18 -13.91
CA HIS A 107 21.15 -10.40 -13.46
C HIS A 107 19.76 -10.10 -12.87
N LEU A 108 19.63 -9.04 -12.07
CA LEU A 108 18.32 -8.58 -11.57
C LEU A 108 17.39 -8.15 -12.71
N HIS A 109 17.91 -7.47 -13.73
CA HIS A 109 17.15 -7.04 -14.90
C HIS A 109 16.45 -8.20 -15.63
N ARG A 110 17.02 -9.42 -15.59
CA ARG A 110 16.40 -10.61 -16.19
C ARG A 110 15.13 -11.04 -15.46
N ILE A 111 15.04 -10.76 -14.16
CA ILE A 111 13.91 -11.16 -13.31
C ILE A 111 12.61 -10.48 -13.77
N TRP A 112 12.68 -9.32 -14.45
CA TRP A 112 11.48 -8.69 -15.03
C TRP A 112 10.71 -9.63 -15.97
N ARG A 113 11.42 -10.47 -16.74
CA ARG A 113 10.78 -11.47 -17.61
C ARG A 113 10.06 -12.56 -16.81
N ASP A 114 10.62 -12.94 -15.67
CA ASP A 114 10.09 -14.01 -14.84
C ASP A 114 8.88 -13.56 -14.00
N LEU A 115 8.80 -12.27 -13.69
CA LEU A 115 7.75 -11.68 -12.85
C LEU A 115 6.67 -10.93 -13.63
N CYS A 116 6.83 -10.71 -14.93
CA CYS A 116 5.79 -10.04 -15.72
C CYS A 116 4.61 -10.98 -16.00
N ARG A 117 3.40 -10.48 -15.72
CA ARG A 117 2.14 -11.19 -15.88
C ARG A 117 1.14 -10.33 -16.62
N ARG A 118 0.19 -10.98 -17.28
CA ARG A 118 -1.02 -10.34 -17.81
C ARG A 118 -2.24 -11.04 -17.25
N VAL A 119 -3.27 -10.26 -16.92
CA VAL A 119 -4.58 -10.81 -16.54
C VAL A 119 -5.24 -11.45 -17.76
N ARG A 120 -5.78 -12.66 -17.60
CA ARG A 120 -6.52 -13.33 -18.69
C ARG A 120 -7.74 -12.50 -19.08
N ASP A 121 -8.04 -12.46 -20.39
CA ASP A 121 -9.23 -11.77 -20.91
C ASP A 121 -10.55 -12.32 -20.32
N ASP A 122 -10.53 -13.55 -19.80
CA ASP A 122 -11.68 -14.15 -19.13
C ASP A 122 -12.05 -13.42 -17.83
N VAL A 123 -11.06 -12.86 -17.11
CA VAL A 123 -11.31 -12.06 -15.89
C VAL A 123 -12.06 -10.78 -16.24
N HIS A 124 -11.78 -10.16 -17.39
CA HIS A 124 -12.53 -9.01 -17.88
C HIS A 124 -13.99 -9.38 -18.18
N LYS A 125 -14.19 -10.50 -18.90
CA LYS A 125 -15.52 -10.92 -19.37
C LYS A 125 -16.41 -11.45 -18.23
N ASN A 126 -15.80 -12.10 -17.25
CA ASN A 126 -16.46 -12.84 -16.18
C ASN A 126 -15.91 -12.43 -14.80
N GLN A 127 -15.77 -11.12 -14.54
CA GLN A 127 -15.19 -10.56 -13.30
C GLN A 127 -15.84 -11.11 -12.02
N ASP A 128 -17.10 -11.53 -12.10
CA ASP A 128 -17.86 -12.14 -11.00
C ASP A 128 -17.40 -13.55 -10.61
N LEU A 129 -16.51 -14.19 -11.38
CA LEU A 129 -15.88 -15.46 -11.01
C LEU A 129 -14.57 -15.30 -10.25
N TYR A 130 -14.03 -14.08 -10.20
CA TYR A 130 -12.65 -13.83 -9.81
C TYR A 130 -12.55 -12.89 -8.63
N SER A 131 -11.76 -13.27 -7.63
CA SER A 131 -11.35 -12.30 -6.62
C SER A 131 -10.31 -11.33 -7.17
N LEU A 132 -9.52 -11.72 -8.20
CA LEU A 132 -8.61 -10.82 -8.91
C LEU A 132 -9.40 -9.75 -9.67
N LEU A 133 -9.02 -8.48 -9.48
CA LEU A 133 -9.56 -7.36 -10.23
C LEU A 133 -8.87 -7.26 -11.59
N TYR A 134 -9.66 -7.17 -12.65
CA TYR A 134 -9.13 -7.00 -13.99
C TYR A 134 -8.35 -5.68 -14.15
N VAL A 135 -7.21 -5.75 -14.85
CA VAL A 135 -6.47 -4.60 -15.35
C VAL A 135 -6.08 -4.83 -16.82
N PRO A 136 -6.08 -3.78 -17.66
CA PRO A 136 -5.94 -3.93 -19.11
C PRO A 136 -4.51 -4.20 -19.60
N HIS A 137 -3.47 -3.84 -18.84
CA HIS A 137 -2.08 -3.97 -19.26
C HIS A 137 -1.34 -5.06 -18.48
N PRO A 138 -0.25 -5.62 -19.03
CA PRO A 138 0.70 -6.41 -18.26
C PRO A 138 1.28 -5.61 -17.09
N PHE A 139 1.67 -6.31 -16.04
CA PHE A 139 2.29 -5.74 -14.84
C PHE A 139 3.33 -6.71 -14.26
N VAL A 140 4.12 -6.22 -13.31
CA VAL A 140 5.11 -7.05 -12.60
C VAL A 140 4.58 -7.34 -11.20
N ILE A 141 4.62 -8.61 -10.79
CA ILE A 141 4.26 -9.01 -9.42
C ILE A 141 5.48 -8.95 -8.49
N PRO A 142 5.30 -8.76 -7.17
CA PRO A 142 6.41 -8.85 -6.21
C PRO A 142 7.07 -10.24 -6.16
N GLY A 143 6.30 -11.31 -6.41
CA GLY A 143 6.77 -12.69 -6.47
C GLY A 143 6.24 -13.60 -5.34
N GLY A 144 6.39 -14.91 -5.51
CA GLY A 144 5.97 -15.92 -4.52
C GLY A 144 4.46 -16.00 -4.31
N ARG A 145 3.99 -15.75 -3.07
CA ARG A 145 2.56 -15.76 -2.73
C ARG A 145 1.78 -14.56 -3.29
N PHE A 146 2.48 -13.49 -3.67
CA PHE A 146 1.90 -12.25 -4.17
C PHE A 146 1.72 -12.32 -5.67
N ARG A 147 0.47 -12.52 -6.10
CA ARG A 147 0.10 -12.80 -7.50
C ARG A 147 -0.65 -11.66 -8.14
N GLU A 148 -0.92 -10.60 -7.40
CA GLU A 148 -1.57 -9.38 -7.86
C GLU A 148 -0.56 -8.23 -7.87
N PHE A 149 -0.91 -7.13 -8.53
CA PHE A 149 -0.17 -5.89 -8.30
C PHE A 149 -0.40 -5.44 -6.86
N TYR A 150 0.62 -4.83 -6.26
CA TYR A 150 0.54 -4.12 -4.99
C TYR A 150 0.86 -2.65 -5.23
N TYR A 151 0.11 -1.75 -4.60
CA TYR A 151 0.14 -0.34 -4.99
C TYR A 151 1.50 0.29 -4.76
N TRP A 152 1.98 0.36 -3.52
CA TRP A 152 3.22 1.08 -3.24
C TRP A 152 4.45 0.35 -3.81
N ASP A 153 4.47 -0.99 -3.83
CA ASP A 153 5.53 -1.80 -4.46
C ASP A 153 5.73 -1.43 -5.93
N SER A 154 4.62 -1.13 -6.63
CA SER A 154 4.64 -0.72 -8.04
C SER A 154 5.48 0.54 -8.27
N PHE A 155 5.69 1.38 -7.26
CA PHE A 155 6.57 2.55 -7.34
C PHE A 155 8.02 2.16 -7.63
N TRP A 156 8.55 1.23 -6.83
CA TRP A 156 9.94 0.79 -6.96
C TRP A 156 10.13 -0.14 -8.15
N ILE A 157 9.11 -0.94 -8.49
CA ILE A 157 9.06 -1.67 -9.75
C ILE A 157 9.19 -0.69 -10.92
N LEU A 158 8.38 0.36 -10.96
CA LEU A 158 8.42 1.37 -12.01
C LEU A 158 9.79 2.04 -12.11
N LYS A 159 10.41 2.42 -10.99
CA LYS A 159 11.80 2.95 -11.01
C LYS A 159 12.79 1.96 -11.63
N GLY A 160 12.67 0.68 -11.29
CA GLY A 160 13.50 -0.39 -11.87
C GLY A 160 13.26 -0.59 -13.37
N LEU A 161 12.01 -0.51 -13.81
CA LEU A 161 11.62 -0.58 -15.22
C LEU A 161 12.14 0.62 -16.02
N LEU A 162 12.03 1.84 -15.50
CA LEU A 162 12.57 3.04 -16.12
C LEU A 162 14.09 2.97 -16.26
N PHE A 163 14.80 2.51 -15.21
CA PHE A 163 16.25 2.29 -15.31
C PHE A 163 16.59 1.18 -16.32
N SER A 164 15.70 0.21 -16.48
CA SER A 164 15.80 -0.86 -17.47
C SER A 164 15.39 -0.45 -18.88
N GLU A 165 15.05 0.83 -19.11
CA GLU A 165 14.59 1.38 -20.40
C GLU A 165 13.29 0.72 -20.90
N MET A 166 12.52 0.10 -19.99
CA MET A 166 11.23 -0.54 -20.26
C MET A 166 10.09 0.47 -20.08
N TYR A 167 10.06 1.48 -20.97
CA TYR A 167 9.13 2.61 -20.88
C TYR A 167 7.68 2.22 -21.16
N GLU A 168 7.41 1.34 -22.11
CA GLU A 168 6.04 0.90 -22.42
C GLU A 168 5.48 0.03 -21.30
N THR A 169 6.31 -0.84 -20.72
CA THR A 169 5.93 -1.60 -19.53
C THR A 169 5.66 -0.67 -18.34
N SER A 170 6.49 0.36 -18.13
CA SER A 170 6.27 1.39 -17.09
C SER A 170 4.96 2.15 -17.27
N LYS A 171 4.64 2.57 -18.51
CA LYS A 171 3.36 3.21 -18.86
C LYS A 171 2.18 2.27 -18.58
N GLY A 172 2.31 0.99 -18.91
CA GLY A 172 1.30 -0.04 -18.62
C GLY A 172 1.01 -0.19 -17.12
N VAL A 173 2.05 -0.19 -16.28
CA VAL A 173 1.90 -0.21 -14.81
C VAL A 173 1.08 1.00 -14.33
N ILE A 174 1.43 2.21 -14.78
CA ILE A 174 0.66 3.43 -14.43
C ILE A 174 -0.79 3.30 -14.89
N ARG A 175 -1.04 2.86 -16.13
CA ARG A 175 -2.40 2.72 -16.66
C ARG A 175 -3.24 1.72 -15.87
N ASN A 176 -2.63 0.65 -15.35
CA ASN A 176 -3.34 -0.30 -14.50
C ASN A 176 -3.77 0.33 -13.16
N LEU A 177 -2.89 1.12 -12.53
CA LEU A 177 -3.25 1.82 -11.30
C LEU A 177 -4.28 2.93 -11.56
N ALA A 178 -4.13 3.68 -12.65
CA ALA A 178 -5.11 4.67 -13.10
C ALA A 178 -6.48 4.03 -13.38
N TYR A 179 -6.51 2.83 -13.98
CA TYR A 179 -7.72 2.05 -14.20
C TYR A 179 -8.43 1.73 -12.88
N MET A 180 -7.69 1.40 -11.82
CA MET A 180 -8.25 1.17 -10.48
C MET A 180 -8.88 2.44 -9.90
N VAL A 181 -8.19 3.58 -9.98
CA VAL A 181 -8.76 4.86 -9.56
C VAL A 181 -10.01 5.19 -10.35
N GLU A 182 -10.04 4.90 -11.65
CA GLU A 182 -11.19 5.22 -12.48
C GLU A 182 -12.45 4.44 -12.08
N HIS A 183 -12.29 3.14 -11.79
CA HIS A 183 -13.40 2.23 -11.50
C HIS A 183 -13.76 2.12 -10.00
N HIS A 184 -12.82 2.44 -9.10
CA HIS A 184 -12.99 2.27 -7.66
C HIS A 184 -12.76 3.54 -6.84
N GLY A 185 -12.28 4.62 -7.47
CA GLY A 185 -12.04 5.93 -6.85
C GLY A 185 -10.66 6.09 -6.21
N PHE A 186 -9.90 5.00 -6.06
CA PHE A 186 -8.56 4.98 -5.48
C PHE A 186 -7.81 3.72 -5.95
N VAL A 187 -6.50 3.65 -5.71
CA VAL A 187 -5.75 2.43 -5.93
C VAL A 187 -5.86 1.53 -4.68
N PRO A 188 -6.44 0.31 -4.76
CA PRO A 188 -6.51 -0.60 -3.63
C PRO A 188 -5.12 -1.11 -3.25
N ASN A 189 -4.98 -1.62 -2.02
CA ASN A 189 -3.74 -2.24 -1.52
C ASN A 189 -3.10 -3.20 -2.56
N GLY A 190 -3.93 -4.07 -3.13
CA GLY A 190 -3.60 -4.84 -4.31
C GLY A 190 -4.82 -5.16 -5.16
N GLY A 191 -4.59 -5.85 -6.28
CA GLY A 191 -5.61 -6.14 -7.29
C GLY A 191 -6.63 -7.22 -6.93
N ARG A 192 -7.21 -7.22 -5.72
CA ARG A 192 -8.19 -8.22 -5.27
C ARG A 192 -9.42 -7.56 -4.65
N VAL A 193 -10.60 -8.18 -4.77
CA VAL A 193 -11.87 -7.66 -4.24
C VAL A 193 -11.83 -7.40 -2.74
N TYR A 194 -11.14 -8.23 -1.97
CA TYR A 194 -11.00 -8.07 -0.51
C TYR A 194 -10.04 -6.92 -0.12
N TYR A 195 -9.33 -6.33 -1.08
CA TYR A 195 -8.54 -5.11 -0.88
C TYR A 195 -9.32 -3.83 -1.20
N LEU A 196 -10.55 -3.90 -1.74
CA LEU A 196 -11.37 -2.71 -2.05
C LEU A 196 -11.87 -1.93 -0.82
N ILE A 197 -11.49 -2.34 0.39
CA ILE A 197 -11.77 -1.60 1.63
C ILE A 197 -10.62 -0.67 2.06
N ARG A 198 -9.42 -0.79 1.44
CA ARG A 198 -8.23 -0.02 1.83
C ARG A 198 -7.25 0.20 0.67
N SER A 199 -6.51 1.29 0.75
CA SER A 199 -5.45 1.63 -0.20
C SER A 199 -4.07 1.14 0.29
N GLN A 200 -3.02 1.84 -0.12
CA GLN A 200 -1.64 1.76 0.33
C GLN A 200 -0.98 3.15 0.17
N PRO A 201 0.28 3.38 0.60
CA PRO A 201 0.94 4.67 0.44
C PRO A 201 0.80 5.29 -0.97
N PRO A 202 0.27 6.53 -1.10
CA PRO A 202 -0.21 7.04 -2.39
C PRO A 202 0.90 7.56 -3.30
N LEU A 203 1.48 6.66 -4.09
CA LEU A 203 2.66 6.92 -4.92
C LEU A 203 2.36 6.99 -6.43
N LEU A 204 1.10 6.92 -6.88
CA LEU A 204 0.74 7.01 -8.30
C LEU A 204 1.15 8.36 -8.93
N THR A 205 0.98 9.47 -8.19
CA THR A 205 1.41 10.79 -8.65
C THR A 205 2.94 10.85 -8.86
N PRO A 206 3.78 10.43 -7.90
CA PRO A 206 5.22 10.27 -8.10
C PRO A 206 5.59 9.33 -9.25
N MET A 207 4.85 8.24 -9.47
CA MET A 207 5.08 7.34 -10.61
C MET A 207 4.92 8.05 -11.95
N VAL A 208 3.85 8.83 -12.13
CA VAL A 208 3.62 9.61 -13.35
C VAL A 208 4.71 10.67 -13.53
N TYR A 209 5.12 11.34 -12.45
CA TYR A 209 6.21 12.30 -12.50
C TYR A 209 7.54 11.67 -12.91
N ASP A 210 7.94 10.55 -12.30
CA ASP A 210 9.17 9.84 -12.66
C ASP A 210 9.15 9.34 -14.10
N TYR A 211 8.00 8.83 -14.56
CA TYR A 211 7.81 8.42 -15.95
C TYR A 211 7.99 9.59 -16.91
N TYR A 212 7.39 10.75 -16.60
CA TYR A 212 7.57 11.96 -17.40
C TYR A 212 9.02 12.42 -17.44
N MET A 213 9.70 12.45 -16.30
CA MET A 213 11.11 12.84 -16.23
C MET A 213 12.02 11.87 -17.02
N GLY A 214 11.64 10.60 -17.12
CA GLY A 214 12.37 9.59 -17.89
C GLY A 214 12.09 9.58 -19.39
N THR A 215 10.94 10.08 -19.84
CA THR A 215 10.45 9.91 -21.22
C THR A 215 10.11 11.20 -21.97
N GLY A 216 9.78 12.28 -21.25
CA GLY A 216 9.25 13.53 -21.82
C GLY A 216 7.83 13.41 -22.39
N ASP A 217 7.12 12.30 -22.14
CA ASP A 217 5.81 12.00 -22.72
C ASP A 217 4.69 12.79 -22.05
N LEU A 218 4.55 14.05 -22.47
CA LEU A 218 3.58 14.99 -21.92
C LEU A 218 2.13 14.59 -22.23
N ASP A 219 1.86 14.02 -23.40
CA ASP A 219 0.51 13.62 -23.80
C ASP A 219 -0.06 12.57 -22.82
N PHE A 220 0.77 11.59 -22.42
CA PHE A 220 0.37 10.61 -21.42
C PHE A 220 0.16 11.22 -20.02
N VAL A 221 0.97 12.20 -19.63
CA VAL A 221 0.78 12.90 -18.35
C VAL A 221 -0.56 13.63 -18.33
N LEU A 222 -0.91 14.33 -19.42
CA LEU A 222 -2.19 15.03 -19.54
C LEU A 222 -3.38 14.05 -19.58
N GLU A 223 -3.22 12.87 -20.19
CA GLU A 223 -4.21 11.78 -20.14
C GLU A 223 -4.52 11.36 -18.70
N VAL A 224 -3.48 11.21 -17.85
CA VAL A 224 -3.62 10.64 -16.49
C VAL A 224 -3.89 11.70 -15.42
N LEU A 225 -3.59 12.98 -15.66
CA LEU A 225 -3.70 14.05 -14.66
C LEU A 225 -5.08 14.15 -13.96
N PRO A 226 -6.23 14.04 -14.64
CA PRO A 226 -7.54 14.01 -13.97
C PRO A 226 -7.70 12.84 -12.99
N ILE A 227 -7.07 11.71 -13.30
CA ILE A 227 -7.10 10.50 -12.45
C ILE A 227 -6.25 10.70 -11.19
N LEU A 228 -5.09 11.38 -11.31
CA LEU A 228 -4.28 11.76 -10.14
C LEU A 228 -5.05 12.66 -9.18
N GLU A 229 -5.78 13.64 -9.73
CA GLU A 229 -6.67 14.48 -8.93
C GLU A 229 -7.76 13.65 -8.25
N LYS A 230 -8.41 12.73 -8.97
CA LYS A 230 -9.45 11.84 -8.43
C LYS A 230 -8.95 11.04 -7.23
N GLU A 231 -7.76 10.44 -7.32
CA GLU A 231 -7.16 9.74 -6.19
C GLU A 231 -6.82 10.69 -5.04
N TYR A 232 -6.25 11.87 -5.32
CA TYR A 232 -5.98 12.86 -4.27
C TYR A 232 -7.26 13.24 -3.52
N GLN A 233 -8.40 13.40 -4.22
CA GLN A 233 -9.69 13.67 -3.58
C GLN A 233 -10.21 12.49 -2.76
N PHE A 234 -9.90 11.24 -3.10
CA PHE A 234 -10.18 10.11 -2.21
C PHE A 234 -9.48 10.29 -0.86
N TRP A 235 -8.19 10.62 -0.84
CA TRP A 235 -7.46 10.84 0.42
C TRP A 235 -8.02 12.02 1.20
N VAL A 236 -8.35 13.13 0.53
CA VAL A 236 -9.01 14.29 1.16
C VAL A 236 -10.37 13.92 1.74
N GLY A 237 -11.21 13.18 1.01
CA GLY A 237 -12.57 12.87 1.43
C GLY A 237 -12.67 11.73 2.44
N GLN A 238 -11.75 10.75 2.38
CA GLN A 238 -11.87 9.49 3.12
C GLN A 238 -10.81 9.32 4.21
N ARG A 239 -9.72 10.10 4.19
CA ARG A 239 -8.56 9.92 5.08
C ARG A 239 -8.11 11.21 5.77
N ALA A 240 -8.60 12.38 5.36
CA ALA A 240 -8.28 13.63 6.01
C ALA A 240 -9.15 13.90 7.24
N SER A 241 -8.62 14.69 8.17
CA SER A 241 -9.36 15.28 9.28
C SER A 241 -8.79 16.69 9.54
N PRO A 242 -9.61 17.65 10.00
CA PRO A 242 -9.14 19.00 10.27
C PRO A 242 -8.35 19.05 11.59
N PHE A 243 -7.21 19.73 11.60
CA PHE A 243 -6.56 20.17 12.83
C PHE A 243 -7.05 21.57 13.18
N LEU A 244 -7.65 21.71 14.36
CA LEU A 244 -8.29 22.96 14.80
C LEU A 244 -7.35 23.76 15.72
N ASP A 245 -7.44 25.08 15.66
CA ASP A 245 -6.85 25.97 16.67
C ASP A 245 -7.72 26.06 17.94
N GLU A 246 -7.28 26.89 18.90
CA GLU A 246 -7.99 27.10 20.17
C GLU A 246 -9.38 27.73 19.98
N ASP A 247 -9.59 28.48 18.90
CA ASP A 247 -10.86 29.12 18.54
C ASP A 247 -11.77 28.18 17.72
N GLY A 248 -11.31 26.97 17.41
CA GLY A 248 -12.05 25.98 16.62
C GLY A 248 -11.98 26.18 15.11
N ASN A 249 -11.11 27.07 14.61
CA ASN A 249 -10.88 27.25 13.18
C ASN A 249 -9.89 26.20 12.66
N GLU A 250 -10.12 25.73 11.43
CA GLU A 250 -9.20 24.79 10.78
C GLU A 250 -7.86 25.47 10.42
N LYS A 251 -6.76 24.99 11.01
CA LYS A 251 -5.40 25.42 10.64
C LYS A 251 -4.94 24.77 9.36
N PHE A 252 -5.09 23.45 9.29
CA PHE A 252 -4.72 22.58 8.16
C PHE A 252 -5.36 21.20 8.32
N PRO A 253 -5.54 20.44 7.22
CA PRO A 253 -5.89 19.03 7.30
C PRO A 253 -4.65 18.18 7.63
N PHE A 254 -4.88 17.02 8.25
CA PHE A 254 -3.91 15.93 8.36
C PHE A 254 -4.54 14.63 7.90
N PHE A 255 -3.72 13.67 7.48
CA PHE A 255 -4.16 12.41 6.91
C PHE A 255 -3.79 11.23 7.82
N ARG A 256 -4.67 10.24 7.91
CA ARG A 256 -4.44 8.98 8.62
C ARG A 256 -4.86 7.80 7.77
N TYR A 257 -4.13 6.69 7.87
CA TYR A 257 -4.63 5.40 7.41
C TYR A 257 -5.80 4.98 8.30
N ARG A 258 -6.96 4.76 7.68
CA ARG A 258 -8.24 4.60 8.40
C ARG A 258 -9.22 3.75 7.61
N ALA A 259 -8.75 2.57 7.21
CA ALA A 259 -9.60 1.53 6.66
C ALA A 259 -10.63 1.07 7.71
N THR A 260 -11.88 0.93 7.30
CA THR A 260 -12.98 0.46 8.17
C THR A 260 -13.47 -0.90 7.69
N ILE A 261 -13.43 -1.90 8.56
CA ILE A 261 -13.96 -3.24 8.30
C ILE A 261 -14.64 -3.77 9.56
N LYS A 262 -15.66 -4.63 9.38
CA LYS A 262 -16.42 -5.23 10.48
C LYS A 262 -16.16 -6.73 10.63
N THR A 263 -15.19 -7.24 9.90
CA THR A 263 -14.86 -8.66 9.80
C THR A 263 -13.35 -8.79 9.77
N PRO A 264 -12.79 -9.95 10.13
CA PRO A 264 -11.37 -10.22 9.94
C PRO A 264 -10.99 -10.07 8.45
N ARG A 265 -9.72 -9.73 8.19
CA ARG A 265 -9.21 -9.65 6.81
C ARG A 265 -9.26 -11.03 6.16
N PRO A 266 -9.83 -11.18 4.95
CA PRO A 266 -10.02 -12.51 4.38
C PRO A 266 -8.73 -13.30 4.12
N GLU A 267 -7.67 -12.61 3.72
CA GLU A 267 -6.35 -13.19 3.45
C GLU A 267 -5.56 -13.59 4.70
N SER A 268 -6.02 -13.14 5.88
CA SER A 268 -5.43 -13.42 7.19
C SER A 268 -6.53 -13.73 8.23
N TYR A 269 -7.58 -14.42 7.78
CA TYR A 269 -8.82 -14.55 8.54
C TYR A 269 -8.60 -15.19 9.91
N ARG A 270 -7.80 -16.27 9.96
CA ARG A 270 -7.58 -17.03 11.20
C ARG A 270 -6.73 -16.24 12.18
N GLU A 271 -5.70 -15.57 11.67
CA GLU A 271 -4.79 -14.74 12.44
C GLU A 271 -5.55 -13.58 13.10
N ASP A 272 -6.41 -12.90 12.34
CA ASP A 272 -7.23 -11.80 12.84
C ASP A 272 -8.32 -12.27 13.82
N MET A 273 -8.84 -13.50 13.67
CA MET A 273 -9.79 -14.10 14.61
C MET A 273 -9.14 -14.51 15.93
N GLU A 274 -7.93 -15.08 15.90
CA GLU A 274 -7.20 -15.46 17.12
C GLU A 274 -6.86 -14.23 17.96
N LEU A 275 -6.48 -13.11 17.32
CA LEU A 275 -6.13 -11.88 18.01
C LEU A 275 -7.28 -11.31 18.86
N VAL A 276 -8.52 -11.51 18.44
CA VAL A 276 -9.72 -11.00 19.12
C VAL A 276 -10.46 -12.09 19.92
N ARG A 277 -9.89 -13.28 20.06
CA ARG A 277 -10.55 -14.44 20.68
C ARG A 277 -11.03 -14.18 22.11
N GLU A 278 -10.24 -13.44 22.88
CA GLU A 278 -10.51 -13.11 24.29
C GLU A 278 -11.44 -11.91 24.46
N ILE A 279 -11.71 -11.17 23.38
CA ILE A 279 -12.60 -10.00 23.38
C ILE A 279 -14.04 -10.50 23.28
N GLY A 280 -14.86 -10.31 24.30
CA GLY A 280 -16.27 -10.71 24.30
C GLY A 280 -17.21 -9.72 23.60
N ASN A 281 -16.77 -8.48 23.40
CA ASN A 281 -17.58 -7.39 22.84
C ASN A 281 -17.39 -7.27 21.32
N GLU A 282 -18.47 -7.41 20.54
CA GLU A 282 -18.39 -7.38 19.08
C GLU A 282 -17.92 -6.03 18.51
N THR A 283 -18.37 -4.91 19.07
CA THR A 283 -17.93 -3.57 18.64
C THR A 283 -16.43 -3.37 18.85
N GLU A 284 -15.89 -3.93 19.94
CA GLU A 284 -14.46 -3.91 20.22
C GLU A 284 -13.68 -4.78 19.23
N ARG A 285 -14.21 -5.94 18.82
CA ARG A 285 -13.63 -6.75 17.74
C ARG A 285 -13.63 -6.01 16.41
N GLU A 286 -14.75 -5.39 16.02
CA GLU A 286 -14.85 -4.57 14.81
C GLU A 286 -13.81 -3.44 14.81
N MET A 287 -13.59 -2.81 15.96
CA MET A 287 -12.56 -1.78 16.12
C MET A 287 -11.16 -2.37 15.89
N VAL A 288 -10.82 -3.48 16.55
CA VAL A 288 -9.51 -4.13 16.38
C VAL A 288 -9.28 -4.55 14.92
N TRP A 289 -10.26 -5.16 14.25
CA TRP A 289 -10.14 -5.50 12.83
C TRP A 289 -9.93 -4.27 11.93
N SER A 290 -10.59 -3.14 12.23
CA SER A 290 -10.35 -1.89 11.51
C SER A 290 -8.95 -1.32 11.74
N GLN A 291 -8.41 -1.43 12.96
CA GLN A 291 -7.04 -1.02 13.29
C GLN A 291 -6.01 -1.85 12.52
N ILE A 292 -6.22 -3.16 12.44
CA ILE A 292 -5.38 -4.11 11.69
C ILE A 292 -5.45 -3.84 10.19
N ALA A 293 -6.66 -3.67 9.64
CA ALA A 293 -6.84 -3.33 8.23
C ALA A 293 -6.17 -1.99 7.88
N SER A 294 -6.19 -1.02 8.80
CA SER A 294 -5.50 0.26 8.64
C SER A 294 -3.98 0.10 8.73
N ALA A 295 -3.47 -0.79 9.58
CA ALA A 295 -2.05 -1.10 9.60
C ALA A 295 -1.59 -1.71 8.27
N ALA A 296 -2.38 -2.58 7.66
CA ALA A 296 -2.12 -3.09 6.31
C ALA A 296 -2.23 -2.01 5.22
N GLU A 297 -3.08 -0.99 5.40
CA GLU A 297 -3.14 0.19 4.52
C GLU A 297 -1.85 1.02 4.58
N THR A 298 -1.06 0.93 5.65
CA THR A 298 0.21 1.67 5.77
C THR A 298 1.35 1.05 4.96
N GLY A 299 1.21 -0.23 4.57
CA GLY A 299 2.31 -1.06 4.06
C GLY A 299 3.20 -1.66 5.15
N TRP A 300 3.00 -1.28 6.43
CA TRP A 300 3.77 -1.74 7.59
C TRP A 300 2.93 -2.68 8.48
N ASP A 301 2.44 -3.80 7.94
CA ASP A 301 1.70 -4.84 8.66
C ASP A 301 2.63 -6.00 9.09
N PHE A 302 3.13 -6.07 10.32
CA PHE A 302 2.93 -5.11 11.42
C PHE A 302 4.26 -4.57 11.94
N SER A 303 4.15 -3.55 12.79
CA SER A 303 5.22 -2.83 13.45
C SER A 303 4.72 -2.36 14.82
N THR A 304 5.62 -2.28 15.80
CA THR A 304 5.36 -1.63 17.09
C THR A 304 4.99 -0.17 16.93
N ARG A 305 5.26 0.45 15.77
CA ARG A 305 4.81 1.81 15.41
C ARG A 305 3.32 2.03 15.63
N TRP A 306 2.52 0.98 15.41
CA TRP A 306 1.06 1.04 15.51
C TRP A 306 0.51 0.55 16.85
N PHE A 307 1.38 0.12 17.76
CA PHE A 307 1.00 -0.48 19.03
C PHE A 307 1.14 0.54 20.17
N SER A 308 0.67 0.20 21.37
CA SER A 308 0.92 1.03 22.55
C SER A 308 2.43 1.13 22.79
N GLN A 309 2.91 2.36 23.04
CA GLN A 309 4.31 2.61 23.40
C GLN A 309 4.55 2.49 24.92
N GLU A 310 3.49 2.34 25.70
CA GLU A 310 3.51 2.36 27.17
C GLU A 310 2.50 1.37 27.75
N GLY A 311 2.60 1.15 29.07
CA GLY A 311 1.69 0.26 29.81
C GLY A 311 2.08 -1.21 29.71
N HIS A 312 1.19 -2.06 30.23
CA HIS A 312 1.38 -3.51 30.27
C HIS A 312 1.45 -4.14 28.88
N ASP A 313 0.64 -3.65 27.94
CA ASP A 313 0.54 -4.18 26.57
C ASP A 313 1.46 -3.45 25.59
N ARG A 314 2.52 -2.81 26.11
CA ARG A 314 3.50 -2.11 25.28
C ARG A 314 4.07 -3.06 24.22
N HIS A 315 4.06 -2.63 22.97
CA HIS A 315 4.60 -3.37 21.83
C HIS A 315 3.90 -4.71 21.56
N ASP A 316 2.75 -4.97 22.19
CA ASP A 316 1.89 -6.13 21.89
C ASP A 316 0.89 -5.79 20.79
N MET A 317 0.70 -6.70 19.83
CA MET A 317 -0.26 -6.54 18.73
C MET A 317 -1.71 -6.38 19.22
N LYS A 318 -2.07 -6.93 20.38
CA LYS A 318 -3.39 -6.71 21.01
C LYS A 318 -3.65 -5.23 21.32
N SER A 319 -2.61 -4.43 21.46
CA SER A 319 -2.69 -2.98 21.72
C SER A 319 -2.71 -2.11 20.46
N ILE A 320 -2.94 -2.71 19.29
CA ILE A 320 -2.94 -2.00 18.00
C ILE A 320 -3.92 -0.82 17.98
N ARG A 321 -3.41 0.34 17.58
CA ARG A 321 -4.07 1.65 17.68
C ARG A 321 -3.76 2.55 16.48
N THR A 322 -3.68 1.98 15.28
CA THR A 322 -3.31 2.67 14.03
C THR A 322 -4.08 3.98 13.79
N TRP A 323 -5.38 4.02 14.04
CA TRP A 323 -6.26 5.19 13.88
C TRP A 323 -5.87 6.35 14.80
N SER A 324 -5.22 6.09 15.91
CA SER A 324 -4.78 7.13 16.87
C SER A 324 -3.49 7.80 16.40
N VAL A 325 -2.77 7.19 15.45
CA VAL A 325 -1.50 7.69 14.92
C VAL A 325 -1.75 8.51 13.65
N VAL A 326 -1.21 9.73 13.61
CA VAL A 326 -1.04 10.53 12.40
C VAL A 326 0.35 10.23 11.84
N PRO A 327 0.45 9.47 10.73
CA PRO A 327 1.73 8.99 10.23
C PRO A 327 2.48 10.09 9.47
N VAL A 328 3.75 10.32 9.82
CA VAL A 328 4.60 11.32 9.18
C VAL A 328 4.80 11.04 7.69
N ASP A 329 4.92 9.77 7.32
CA ASP A 329 5.13 9.30 5.96
C ASP A 329 3.92 9.55 5.05
N LEU A 330 2.70 9.21 5.51
CA LEU A 330 1.48 9.49 4.74
C LEU A 330 1.34 10.98 4.42
N ASN A 331 1.58 11.84 5.42
CA ASN A 331 1.45 13.28 5.26
C ASN A 331 2.56 13.85 4.36
N ALA A 332 3.77 13.29 4.42
CA ALA A 332 4.83 13.57 3.45
C ALA A 332 4.44 13.16 2.01
N PHE A 333 3.81 12.00 1.81
CA PHE A 333 3.30 11.57 0.50
C PHE A 333 2.19 12.51 -0.02
N MET A 334 1.24 12.89 0.82
CA MET A 334 0.19 13.84 0.43
C MET A 334 0.75 15.22 0.08
N CYS A 335 1.83 15.63 0.74
CA CYS A 335 2.54 16.87 0.45
C CYS A 335 3.23 16.84 -0.92
N VAL A 336 4.03 15.81 -1.21
CA VAL A 336 4.70 15.70 -2.52
C VAL A 336 3.69 15.53 -3.65
N ASN A 337 2.57 14.84 -3.41
CA ASN A 337 1.49 14.72 -4.39
C ASN A 337 0.88 16.08 -4.72
N ALA A 338 0.63 16.93 -3.72
CA ALA A 338 0.10 18.28 -3.96
C ALA A 338 1.07 19.13 -4.80
N ARG A 339 2.38 19.07 -4.50
CA ARG A 339 3.41 19.79 -5.25
C ARG A 339 3.53 19.33 -6.71
N ILE A 340 3.57 18.01 -6.92
CA ILE A 340 3.65 17.43 -8.26
C ILE A 340 2.39 17.79 -9.06
N ILE A 341 1.20 17.59 -8.50
CA ILE A 341 -0.05 17.91 -9.21
C ILE A 341 -0.12 19.40 -9.58
N ALA A 342 0.29 20.31 -8.70
CA ALA A 342 0.40 21.73 -9.04
C ALA A 342 1.32 21.97 -10.23
N SER A 343 2.49 21.34 -10.25
CA SER A 343 3.47 21.45 -11.35
C SER A 343 2.92 20.90 -12.67
N LEU A 344 2.17 19.79 -12.61
CA LEU A 344 1.54 19.20 -13.80
C LEU A 344 0.44 20.09 -14.37
N PHE A 345 -0.37 20.74 -13.52
CA PHE A 345 -1.37 21.71 -13.97
C PHE A 345 -0.75 23.01 -14.49
N GLU A 346 0.44 23.39 -14.01
CA GLU A 346 1.18 24.53 -14.56
C GLU A 346 1.61 24.23 -16.00
N ILE A 347 2.10 23.02 -16.27
CA ILE A 347 2.43 22.57 -17.62
C ILE A 347 1.18 22.54 -18.52
N SER A 348 0.02 22.11 -17.99
CA SER A 348 -1.24 22.07 -18.74
C SER A 348 -1.91 23.45 -18.92
N GLY A 349 -1.44 24.49 -18.21
CA GLY A 349 -1.99 25.84 -18.24
C GLY A 349 -3.26 26.08 -17.42
N ASP A 350 -3.63 25.19 -16.49
CA ASP A 350 -4.79 25.38 -15.59
C ASP A 350 -4.37 26.08 -14.29
N PHE A 351 -4.23 27.41 -14.37
CA PHE A 351 -3.78 28.22 -13.23
C PHE A 351 -4.72 28.20 -12.01
N ASN A 352 -6.01 27.90 -12.19
CA ASN A 352 -6.93 27.74 -11.05
C ASN A 352 -6.56 26.50 -10.24
N LYS A 353 -6.27 25.39 -10.93
CA LYS A 353 -5.80 24.16 -10.29
C LYS A 353 -4.39 24.33 -9.70
N VAL A 354 -3.50 25.06 -10.37
CA VAL A 354 -2.18 25.42 -9.82
C VAL A 354 -2.35 26.09 -8.45
N LEU A 355 -3.14 27.16 -8.36
CA LEU A 355 -3.36 27.88 -7.09
C LEU A 355 -3.98 26.99 -6.01
N LEU A 356 -4.93 26.13 -6.38
CA LEU A 356 -5.56 25.17 -5.45
C LEU A 356 -4.53 24.21 -4.85
N TYR A 357 -3.70 23.58 -5.69
CA TYR A 357 -2.75 22.56 -5.25
C TYR A 357 -1.50 23.16 -4.60
N GLN A 358 -1.07 24.36 -5.00
CA GLN A 358 -0.07 25.15 -4.27
C GLN A 358 -0.58 25.49 -2.86
N SER A 359 -1.83 25.94 -2.71
CA SER A 359 -2.41 26.18 -1.38
C SER A 359 -2.43 24.91 -0.51
N ARG A 360 -2.73 23.74 -1.10
CA ARG A 360 -2.68 22.45 -0.41
C ARG A 360 -1.25 22.08 0.00
N TYR A 361 -0.26 22.32 -0.86
CA TYR A 361 1.16 22.09 -0.55
C TYR A 361 1.64 22.99 0.60
N GLU A 362 1.30 24.28 0.60
CA GLU A 362 1.66 25.19 1.69
C GLU A 362 1.01 24.79 3.02
N LYS A 363 -0.26 24.35 3.00
CA LYS A 363 -0.92 23.80 4.20
C LYS A 363 -0.22 22.53 4.70
N ALA A 364 0.22 21.65 3.80
CA ALA A 364 0.95 20.43 4.16
C ALA A 364 2.32 20.74 4.76
N LYS A 365 3.10 21.69 4.21
CA LYS A 365 4.37 22.16 4.82
C LYS A 365 4.14 22.69 6.24
N ARG A 366 3.11 23.52 6.42
CA ARG A 366 2.73 24.04 7.74
C ARG A 366 2.38 22.90 8.71
N GLN A 367 1.62 21.91 8.24
CA GLN A 367 1.28 20.73 9.01
C GLN A 367 2.53 19.94 9.42
N MET A 368 3.46 19.67 8.50
CA MET A 368 4.73 18.99 8.82
C MET A 368 5.53 19.73 9.89
N ARG A 369 5.58 21.06 9.82
CA ARG A 369 6.29 21.90 10.80
C ARG A 369 5.61 21.95 12.16
N GLU A 370 4.28 22.05 12.22
CA GLU A 370 3.57 22.26 13.49
C GLU A 370 3.15 20.96 14.19
N MET A 371 2.93 19.88 13.45
CA MET A 371 2.43 18.61 13.99
C MET A 371 3.49 17.51 14.11
N HIS A 372 4.47 17.48 13.20
CA HIS A 372 5.43 16.38 13.12
C HIS A 372 6.84 16.78 13.54
N TRP A 373 7.29 17.99 13.22
CA TRP A 373 8.65 18.43 13.49
C TRP A 373 8.92 18.61 14.99
N ASN A 374 9.96 17.96 15.48
CA ASN A 374 10.46 18.16 16.83
C ASN A 374 11.74 18.99 16.84
N GLU A 375 11.65 20.18 17.43
CA GLU A 375 12.77 21.13 17.46
C GLU A 375 13.93 20.65 18.34
N THR A 376 13.69 19.83 19.36
CA THR A 376 14.76 19.33 20.23
C THR A 376 15.60 18.27 19.49
N ASP A 377 14.92 17.31 18.85
CA ASP A 377 15.58 16.18 18.23
C ASP A 377 16.04 16.47 16.80
N GLY A 378 15.43 17.45 16.13
CA GLY A 378 15.75 17.82 14.76
C GLY A 378 15.23 16.82 13.73
N VAL A 379 14.06 16.23 13.98
CA VAL A 379 13.45 15.21 13.12
C VAL A 379 11.93 15.30 13.20
N TRP A 380 11.23 14.69 12.23
CA TRP A 380 9.80 14.50 12.29
C TRP A 380 9.41 13.20 12.98
N TYR A 381 8.39 13.24 13.82
CA TYR A 381 7.77 12.08 14.45
C TYR A 381 6.34 11.88 13.96
N ASP A 382 5.81 10.67 14.12
CA ASP A 382 4.36 10.49 14.10
C ASP A 382 3.71 11.25 15.27
N TYR A 383 2.46 11.64 15.11
CA TYR A 383 1.69 12.34 16.14
C TYR A 383 0.55 11.46 16.66
N ASP A 384 0.48 11.23 17.97
CA ASP A 384 -0.63 10.54 18.60
C ASP A 384 -1.75 11.54 18.91
N ILE A 385 -2.89 11.41 18.23
CA ILE A 385 -3.96 12.39 18.32
C ILE A 385 -4.81 12.28 19.58
N GLU A 386 -4.83 11.09 20.21
CA GLU A 386 -5.52 10.89 21.47
C GLU A 386 -4.70 11.46 22.62
N ARG A 387 -3.39 11.20 22.61
CA ARG A 387 -2.45 11.71 23.62
C ARG A 387 -2.01 13.16 23.37
N LYS A 388 -2.22 13.67 22.15
CA LYS A 388 -1.81 15.00 21.69
C LYS A 388 -0.31 15.25 21.85
N MET A 389 0.51 14.28 21.45
CA MET A 389 1.96 14.35 21.56
C MET A 389 2.65 13.55 20.47
N HIS A 390 3.94 13.85 20.22
CA HIS A 390 4.77 13.04 19.34
C HIS A 390 5.01 11.64 19.90
N SER A 391 5.05 10.66 19.00
CA SER A 391 5.65 9.35 19.27
C SER A 391 7.17 9.50 19.18
N ASN A 392 7.82 9.88 20.28
CA ASN A 392 9.28 10.13 20.36
C ASN A 392 10.09 8.82 20.32
N THR A 393 9.88 8.01 19.29
CA THR A 393 10.59 6.74 19.04
C THR A 393 11.13 6.76 17.62
N TYR A 394 12.33 6.23 17.44
CA TYR A 394 12.90 6.07 16.10
C TYR A 394 12.10 5.05 15.29
N TYR A 395 11.59 5.50 14.16
CA TYR A 395 11.26 4.68 13.01
C TYR A 395 11.95 5.28 11.78
N VAL A 396 12.29 4.45 10.80
CA VAL A 396 12.93 4.97 9.58
C VAL A 396 12.05 5.97 8.81
N SER A 397 10.72 5.91 9.02
CA SER A 397 9.74 6.88 8.51
C SER A 397 9.98 8.32 8.97
N ASN A 398 10.66 8.54 10.10
CA ASN A 398 11.00 9.86 10.61
C ASN A 398 11.82 10.70 9.62
N ALA A 399 12.59 10.04 8.75
CA ALA A 399 13.40 10.68 7.73
C ALA A 399 12.72 10.79 6.35
N LEU A 400 11.54 10.18 6.15
CA LEU A 400 10.82 10.21 4.87
C LEU A 400 10.41 11.62 4.39
N PRO A 401 10.18 12.62 5.25
CA PRO A 401 9.93 13.98 4.77
C PRO A 401 11.09 14.60 3.97
N LEU A 402 12.33 14.10 4.14
CA LEU A 402 13.46 14.46 3.28
C LEU A 402 13.17 14.12 1.82
N TYR A 403 12.72 12.89 1.57
CA TYR A 403 12.34 12.43 0.23
C TYR A 403 11.23 13.27 -0.39
N ALA A 404 10.20 13.59 0.40
CA ALA A 404 9.07 14.38 -0.08
C ALA A 404 9.44 15.85 -0.37
N LYS A 405 10.53 16.35 0.23
CA LYS A 405 10.89 17.77 0.29
C LYS A 405 9.70 18.62 0.73
N CYS A 406 9.07 18.19 1.82
CA CYS A 406 7.94 18.87 2.44
C CYS A 406 8.38 19.74 3.62
N TYR A 407 9.38 20.58 3.36
CA TYR A 407 9.94 21.58 4.24
C TYR A 407 10.43 22.74 3.36
N ASP A 408 10.96 23.82 3.94
CA ASP A 408 11.35 24.99 3.16
C ASP A 408 12.48 24.65 2.16
N ASP A 409 12.28 24.95 0.86
CA ASP A 409 13.14 24.48 -0.24
C ASP A 409 14.60 24.97 -0.18
N GLU A 410 14.88 26.04 0.57
CA GLU A 410 16.22 26.62 0.77
C GLU A 410 16.91 26.12 2.06
N ASP A 411 16.32 25.14 2.76
CA ASP A 411 16.80 24.69 4.07
C ASP A 411 17.80 23.53 3.98
N ASP A 412 19.09 23.86 3.97
CA ASP A 412 20.19 22.89 4.12
C ASP A 412 20.40 22.44 5.59
N THR A 413 19.77 23.11 6.55
CA THR A 413 19.91 22.82 7.98
C THR A 413 19.11 21.59 8.37
N THR A 414 17.86 21.49 7.90
CA THR A 414 16.96 20.38 8.25
C THR A 414 17.53 19.00 7.87
N PRO A 415 18.01 18.76 6.63
CA PRO A 415 18.66 17.49 6.28
C PRO A 415 19.85 17.15 7.19
N HIS A 416 20.66 18.14 7.56
CA HIS A 416 21.79 17.94 8.45
C HIS A 416 21.35 17.56 9.87
N ARG A 417 20.27 18.17 10.39
CA ARG A 417 19.70 17.82 11.71
C ARG A 417 19.15 16.41 11.74
N VAL A 418 18.47 15.99 10.68
CA VAL A 418 17.97 14.60 10.55
C VAL A 418 19.14 13.62 10.48
N TYR A 419 20.20 13.93 9.74
CA TYR A 419 21.42 13.12 9.73
C TYR A 419 22.03 12.99 11.14
N GLN A 420 22.17 14.11 11.87
CA GLN A 420 22.68 14.12 13.25
C GLN A 420 21.79 13.32 14.21
N TYR A 421 20.47 13.37 14.03
CA TYR A 421 19.53 12.53 14.75
C TYR A 421 19.79 11.04 14.47
N MET A 422 19.89 10.65 13.20
CA MET A 422 20.16 9.26 12.82
C MET A 422 21.53 8.76 13.32
N GLU A 423 22.55 9.63 13.32
CA GLU A 423 23.87 9.32 13.88
C GLU A 423 23.79 9.14 15.40
N ARG A 424 23.09 10.03 16.11
CA ARG A 424 22.88 9.97 17.56
C ARG A 424 22.10 8.72 18.01
N GLU A 425 21.05 8.34 17.27
CA GLU A 425 20.30 7.10 17.51
C GLU A 425 21.13 5.84 17.18
N GLY A 426 22.30 6.01 16.54
CA GLY A 426 23.21 4.92 16.19
C GLY A 426 22.73 4.04 15.03
N VAL A 427 21.68 4.46 14.31
CA VAL A 427 21.08 3.68 13.21
C VAL A 427 21.99 3.63 11.97
N LEU A 428 22.92 4.57 11.86
CA LEU A 428 23.95 4.58 10.81
C LEU A 428 25.09 3.57 11.06
N ASN A 429 25.19 3.00 12.27
CA ASN A 429 26.19 1.98 12.60
C ASN A 429 25.82 0.58 12.07
N PHE A 430 24.62 0.40 11.54
CA PHE A 430 24.16 -0.86 10.98
C PHE A 430 24.78 -1.09 9.59
N THR A 431 25.47 -2.21 9.43
CA THR A 431 26.25 -2.51 8.21
C THR A 431 25.44 -3.16 7.09
N LYS A 432 24.20 -3.60 7.37
CA LYS A 432 23.35 -4.35 6.44
C LYS A 432 22.11 -3.58 5.96
N GLY A 433 22.09 -2.26 6.17
CA GLY A 433 20.95 -1.39 5.90
C GLY A 433 20.55 -0.59 7.13
N LEU A 434 19.53 0.25 6.99
CA LEU A 434 18.93 0.99 8.09
C LEU A 434 17.85 0.14 8.76
N PRO A 435 17.87 -0.01 10.09
CA PRO A 435 16.83 -0.74 10.80
C PRO A 435 15.51 0.02 10.68
N THR A 436 14.40 -0.71 10.61
CA THR A 436 13.05 -0.11 10.48
C THR A 436 12.63 0.64 11.75
N SER A 437 13.01 0.10 12.92
CA SER A 437 12.80 0.69 14.24
C SER A 437 13.97 0.31 15.17
N LEU A 438 13.94 0.78 16.43
CA LEU A 438 14.86 0.33 17.48
C LEU A 438 14.23 -0.61 18.52
N ALA A 439 13.02 -1.13 18.25
CA ALA A 439 12.29 -2.01 19.16
C ALA A 439 12.84 -3.45 19.15
N MET A 440 13.94 -3.69 19.88
CA MET A 440 14.68 -4.97 19.92
C MET A 440 13.89 -6.22 20.33
N GLY A 441 12.77 -6.05 21.06
CA GLY A 441 11.95 -7.16 21.54
C GLY A 441 10.78 -7.51 20.62
N SER A 442 10.62 -6.81 19.49
CA SER A 442 9.50 -7.02 18.57
C SER A 442 9.74 -8.26 17.71
N GLU A 443 8.71 -9.09 17.56
CA GLU A 443 8.68 -10.18 16.58
C GLU A 443 8.04 -9.74 15.25
N GLN A 444 7.72 -8.45 15.11
CA GLN A 444 7.04 -7.92 13.94
C GLN A 444 8.00 -7.64 12.78
N GLN A 445 7.54 -7.86 11.54
CA GLN A 445 8.42 -7.78 10.37
C GLN A 445 8.87 -6.34 10.04
N TRP A 446 8.09 -5.31 10.40
CA TRP A 446 8.43 -3.89 10.22
C TRP A 446 9.02 -3.28 11.50
N ASP A 447 9.88 -4.03 12.18
CA ASP A 447 10.71 -3.57 13.29
C ASP A 447 12.16 -4.06 13.13
N LYS A 448 13.01 -3.72 14.10
CA LYS A 448 14.35 -4.28 14.24
C LYS A 448 14.30 -5.81 14.31
N ASP A 449 15.09 -6.63 13.61
CA ASP A 449 16.34 -6.46 12.84
C ASP A 449 16.16 -6.31 11.31
N ASN A 450 14.96 -5.97 10.86
CA ASN A 450 14.67 -5.90 9.43
C ASN A 450 14.93 -4.52 8.83
N ALA A 451 15.37 -4.53 7.57
CA ALA A 451 15.55 -3.36 6.72
C ALA A 451 14.78 -3.58 5.41
N TRP A 452 13.98 -2.59 5.02
CA TRP A 452 13.11 -2.69 3.84
C TRP A 452 13.62 -1.81 2.69
N PRO A 453 13.83 -2.35 1.48
CA PRO A 453 14.33 -1.58 0.33
C PRO A 453 13.58 -0.28 0.05
N PRO A 454 12.23 -0.22 0.16
CA PRO A 454 11.46 1.02 0.13
C PRO A 454 12.03 2.16 0.98
N MET A 455 12.32 1.87 2.24
CA MET A 455 12.76 2.85 3.23
C MET A 455 14.20 3.26 2.97
N ILE A 456 15.06 2.31 2.61
CA ILE A 456 16.45 2.60 2.24
C ILE A 456 16.51 3.55 1.04
N HIS A 457 15.70 3.30 0.00
CA HIS A 457 15.63 4.17 -1.16
C HIS A 457 15.19 5.59 -0.77
N MET A 458 14.11 5.73 -0.01
CA MET A 458 13.57 7.05 0.36
C MET A 458 14.53 7.84 1.24
N VAL A 459 15.16 7.22 2.24
CA VAL A 459 16.15 7.92 3.08
C VAL A 459 17.40 8.30 2.29
N ARG A 460 17.84 7.46 1.35
CA ARG A 460 19.04 7.74 0.58
C ARG A 460 18.85 8.91 -0.40
N TRP A 461 17.68 8.99 -1.05
CA TRP A 461 17.35 9.99 -2.08
C TRP A 461 16.53 11.19 -1.58
N GLY A 462 16.20 11.22 -0.29
CA GLY A 462 15.81 12.44 0.42
C GLY A 462 17.05 13.19 0.85
#